data_AF-A0A401UTF6-F1
#
_entry.id   AF-A0A401UTF6-F1
#
_cell.length_a   1.000
_cell.length_b   1.000
_cell.length_c   1.000
_cell.angle_alpha   90.00
_cell.angle_beta   90.00
_cell.angle_gamma   90.00
#
_symmetry.space_group_name_H-M   'P 1'
#
loop_
_entity.id
_entity.type
_entity.pdbx_description
1 polymer ?
#
loop_
_entity_poly.entity_id
_entity_poly.type
_entity_poly.pdbx_seq_one_letter_code
_entity_poly.pdbx_strand_id
1 'polypeptide(L)'
;MIEQPDCNLNENEAILTTLVRVKGSNLCNVVSVKTSRPIDRKLWIECSKALSRIHVGPPLRIGDVVCKNILNTGVDIICTKNI
;
A
#
# COMPACT_ATOMS: atom_id res chain seq x y z
N MET A 1 -15.27 34.76 -2.20
CA MET A 1 -15.65 33.35 -1.98
C MET A 1 -14.67 32.48 -2.73
N ILE A 2 -13.68 31.96 -2.03
CA ILE A 2 -12.83 30.88 -2.56
C ILE A 2 -12.83 29.90 -1.41
N GLU A 3 -13.75 28.94 -1.49
CA GLU A 3 -13.83 27.81 -0.59
C GLU A 3 -12.48 27.10 -0.69
N GLN A 4 -11.65 27.26 0.35
CA GLN A 4 -10.44 26.45 0.45
C GLN A 4 -10.94 25.02 0.61
N PRO A 5 -10.49 24.05 -0.22
CA PRO A 5 -10.82 22.67 0.03
C PRO A 5 -10.33 22.37 1.43
N ASP A 6 -11.24 21.88 2.26
CA ASP A 6 -11.04 21.55 3.66
C ASP A 6 -9.98 20.44 3.76
N CYS A 7 -8.71 20.83 3.60
CA CYS A 7 -7.55 19.99 3.78
C CYS A 7 -7.44 19.75 5.28
N ASN A 8 -8.33 18.89 5.80
CA ASN A 8 -8.22 18.28 7.11
C ASN A 8 -6.88 17.53 7.14
N LEU A 9 -5.82 18.26 7.45
CA LEU A 9 -4.53 17.71 7.85
C LEU A 9 -4.74 17.13 9.25
N ASN A 10 -5.41 15.98 9.31
CA ASN A 10 -5.24 15.08 10.42
C ASN A 10 -3.75 14.70 10.39
N GLU A 11 -2.95 15.18 11.35
CA GLU A 11 -1.51 14.85 11.53
C GLU A 11 -1.23 13.32 11.61
N ASN A 12 -2.31 12.53 11.66
CA ASN A 12 -2.36 11.09 11.76
C ASN A 12 -2.38 10.35 10.42
N GLU A 13 -2.52 11.01 9.27
CA GLU A 13 -2.55 10.34 7.96
C GLU A 13 -1.22 10.49 7.21
N ALA A 14 -0.65 9.37 6.78
CA ALA A 14 0.61 9.37 6.03
C ALA A 14 0.65 8.22 5.01
N ILE A 15 1.55 8.33 4.02
CA ILE A 15 1.77 7.26 3.04
C ILE A 15 2.40 6.06 3.76
N LEU A 16 1.61 5.01 3.93
CA LEU A 16 2.13 3.73 4.41
C LEU A 16 3.01 3.11 3.33
N THR A 17 4.25 2.81 3.70
CA THR A 17 5.20 2.02 2.90
C THR A 17 5.50 0.73 3.65
N THR A 18 5.37 -0.41 2.99
CA THR A 18 5.51 -1.73 3.62
C THR A 18 6.03 -2.76 2.61
N LEU A 19 6.15 -4.01 3.05
CA LEU A 19 6.72 -5.11 2.28
C LEU A 19 5.69 -6.23 2.16
N VAL A 20 5.59 -6.83 0.98
CA VAL A 20 4.75 -8.00 0.72
C VAL A 20 5.63 -9.15 0.27
N ARG A 21 5.28 -10.37 0.69
CA ARG A 21 6.00 -11.58 0.28
C ARG A 21 5.69 -11.92 -1.17
N VAL A 22 6.74 -12.23 -1.92
CA VAL A 22 6.65 -12.68 -3.30
C VAL A 22 7.00 -14.16 -3.33
N LYS A 23 6.16 -14.97 -3.99
CA LYS A 23 6.39 -16.40 -4.18
C LYS A 23 6.74 -16.68 -5.63
N GLY A 24 7.79 -17.47 -5.87
CA GLY A 24 8.20 -17.86 -7.22
C GLY A 24 9.11 -16.86 -7.95
N SER A 25 9.68 -15.90 -7.22
CA SER A 25 10.73 -15.01 -7.75
C SER A 25 12.11 -15.52 -7.32
N ASN A 26 13.05 -15.57 -8.28
CA ASN A 26 14.44 -15.98 -8.02
C ASN A 26 15.33 -14.81 -7.56
N LEU A 27 14.84 -13.57 -7.72
CA LEU A 27 15.59 -12.34 -7.43
C LEU A 27 15.32 -11.81 -6.02
N CYS A 28 14.07 -11.85 -5.56
CA CYS A 28 13.64 -11.26 -4.29
C CYS A 28 12.44 -12.00 -3.70
N ASN A 29 12.51 -12.34 -2.42
CA ASN A 29 11.40 -12.97 -1.69
C ASN A 29 10.34 -11.97 -1.19
N VAL A 30 10.61 -10.67 -1.32
CA VAL A 30 9.72 -9.58 -0.89
C VAL A 30 9.79 -8.40 -1.87
N VAL A 31 8.69 -7.66 -1.95
CA VAL A 31 8.55 -6.45 -2.78
C VAL A 31 8.15 -5.26 -1.92
N SER A 32 8.71 -4.09 -2.23
CA SER A 32 8.31 -2.83 -1.61
C SER A 32 7.01 -2.34 -2.22
N VAL A 33 6.01 -2.14 -1.36
CA VAL A 33 4.72 -1.59 -1.72
C VAL A 33 4.48 -0.29 -0.96
N LYS A 34 3.70 0.59 -1.56
CA LYS A 34 3.20 1.80 -0.91
C LYS A 34 1.71 1.92 -1.12
N THR A 35 1.07 2.69 -0.27
CA THR A 35 -0.31 3.13 -0.48
C THR A 35 -0.37 4.21 -1.57
N SER A 36 -1.44 4.19 -2.36
CA SER A 36 -1.69 5.21 -3.39
C SER A 36 -2.07 6.56 -2.77
N ARG A 37 -2.71 6.55 -1.60
CA ARG A 37 -3.18 7.72 -0.85
C ARG A 37 -2.75 7.59 0.62
N PRO A 38 -2.60 8.70 1.35
CA PRO A 38 -2.32 8.65 2.78
C PRO A 38 -3.44 7.90 3.52
N ILE A 39 -3.06 7.10 4.51
CA ILE A 39 -4.00 6.38 5.38
C ILE A 39 -3.69 6.70 6.84
N ASP A 40 -4.73 6.63 7.68
CA ASP A 40 -4.60 6.81 9.13
C ASP A 40 -3.63 5.77 9.73
N ARG A 41 -2.68 6.24 10.56
CA ARG A 41 -1.73 5.43 11.32
C ARG A 41 -2.40 4.30 12.11
N LYS A 42 -3.64 4.46 12.56
CA LYS A 42 -4.41 3.40 13.25
C LYS A 42 -4.58 2.15 12.37
N LEU A 43 -4.73 2.34 11.06
CA LEU A 43 -4.93 1.24 10.10
C LEU A 43 -3.63 0.58 9.67
N TRP A 44 -2.47 1.18 9.97
CA TRP A 44 -1.17 0.65 9.53
C TRP A 44 -0.91 -0.76 10.05
N ILE A 45 -1.31 -1.03 11.30
CA ILE A 45 -1.17 -2.34 11.93
C ILE A 45 -2.03 -3.37 11.20
N GLU A 46 -3.30 -3.04 10.92
CA GLU A 46 -4.23 -3.93 10.24
C GLU A 46 -3.84 -4.15 8.77
N CYS A 47 -3.39 -3.12 8.07
CA CYS A 47 -2.83 -3.23 6.71
C CYS A 47 -1.64 -4.18 6.69
N SER A 48 -0.70 -4.04 7.64
CA SER A 48 0.47 -4.91 7.73
C SER A 48 0.09 -6.37 8.00
N LYS A 49 -0.89 -6.61 8.90
CA LYS A 49 -1.42 -7.96 9.16
C LYS A 49 -2.07 -8.58 7.92
N ALA A 50 -2.88 -7.80 7.19
CA ALA A 50 -3.52 -8.26 5.96
C ALA A 50 -2.47 -8.63 4.90
N LEU A 51 -1.48 -7.76 4.69
CA LEU A 51 -0.41 -7.95 3.72
C LEU A 51 0.51 -9.14 4.07
N SER A 52 0.71 -9.42 5.35
CA SER A 52 1.50 -10.59 5.80
C SER A 52 0.90 -11.94 5.36
N ARG A 53 -0.42 -11.99 5.12
CA ARG A 53 -1.14 -13.17 4.62
C ARG A 53 -1.17 -13.23 3.09
N ILE A 54 -0.98 -12.10 2.42
CA ILE A 54 -1.01 -12.01 0.96
C ILE A 54 0.36 -12.40 0.41
N HIS A 55 0.35 -13.22 -0.64
CA HIS A 55 1.54 -13.61 -1.38
C HIS A 55 1.30 -13.28 -2.85
N VAL A 56 2.20 -12.49 -3.43
CA VAL A 56 2.14 -12.12 -4.86
C VAL A 56 3.13 -12.94 -5.66
N GLY A 57 2.83 -13.21 -6.93
CA GLY A 57 3.75 -13.86 -7.86
C GLY A 57 4.33 -12.86 -8.86
N PRO A 58 5.53 -13.10 -9.42
CA PRO A 58 6.01 -12.32 -10.56
C PRO A 58 5.17 -12.62 -11.82
N PRO A 59 5.17 -11.73 -12.83
CA PRO A 59 5.93 -10.49 -12.91
C PRO A 59 5.21 -9.30 -12.24
N LEU A 60 5.90 -8.58 -11.35
CA LEU A 60 5.40 -7.36 -10.71
C LEU A 60 6.09 -6.15 -11.30
N ARG A 61 5.32 -5.15 -11.72
CA ARG A 61 5.85 -3.90 -12.26
C ARG A 61 5.63 -2.74 -11.30
N ILE A 62 6.42 -1.67 -11.44
CA ILE A 62 6.15 -0.41 -10.73
C ILE A 62 4.78 0.10 -11.16
N GLY A 63 3.94 0.42 -10.17
CA GLY A 63 2.55 0.84 -10.39
C GLY A 63 1.55 -0.31 -10.42
N ASP A 64 2.00 -1.56 -10.31
CA ASP A 64 1.09 -2.71 -10.23
C ASP A 64 0.35 -2.72 -8.90
N VAL A 65 -0.94 -3.08 -8.92
CA VAL A 65 -1.81 -3.03 -7.74
C VAL A 65 -1.82 -4.39 -7.06
N VAL A 66 -1.16 -4.49 -5.91
CA VAL A 66 -1.11 -5.73 -5.12
C VAL A 66 -2.42 -6.01 -4.41
N CYS A 67 -3.05 -4.96 -3.88
CA CYS A 67 -4.31 -5.08 -3.17
C CYS A 67 -5.13 -3.82 -3.41
N LYS A 68 -6.32 -4.00 -3.99
CA LYS A 68 -7.26 -2.90 -4.25
C LYS A 68 -8.18 -2.73 -3.04
N ASN A 69 -8.45 -1.49 -2.65
CA ASN A 69 -9.35 -1.13 -1.55
C ASN A 69 -9.03 -1.84 -0.22
N ILE A 70 -7.83 -1.58 0.32
CA ILE A 70 -7.38 -2.17 1.58
C ILE A 70 -8.30 -1.74 2.74
N LEU A 71 -8.80 -2.70 3.52
CA LEU A 71 -9.67 -2.46 4.69
C LEU A 71 -10.92 -1.60 4.39
N ASN A 72 -11.44 -1.65 3.16
CA ASN A 72 -12.58 -0.85 2.70
C ASN A 72 -12.38 0.68 2.85
N THR A 73 -11.12 1.14 2.82
CA THR A 73 -10.76 2.56 2.93
C THR A 73 -10.82 3.32 1.62
N GLY A 74 -10.98 2.61 0.49
CA GLY A 74 -10.85 3.17 -0.85
C GLY A 74 -9.40 3.42 -1.27
N VAL A 75 -8.41 2.92 -0.52
CA VAL A 75 -6.98 3.07 -0.85
C VAL A 75 -6.41 1.78 -1.42
N ASP A 76 -5.58 1.94 -2.45
CA ASP A 76 -4.92 0.83 -3.13
C ASP A 76 -3.46 0.71 -2.69
N ILE A 77 -2.96 -0.53 -2.64
CA ILE A 77 -1.57 -0.87 -2.39
C ILE A 77 -0.90 -1.12 -3.74
N ILE A 78 0.11 -0.30 -4.04
CA ILE A 78 0.85 -0.33 -5.30
C ILE A 78 2.31 -0.74 -5.09
N CYS A 79 2.83 -1.53 -6.02
CA CYS A 79 4.23 -1.91 -6.08
C CYS A 79 5.11 -0.74 -6.54
N THR A 80 6.27 -0.62 -5.90
CA THR A 80 7.28 0.41 -6.22
C THR A 80 8.57 -0.19 -6.77
N LYS A 81 8.61 -1.50 -6.92
CA LYS A 81 9.79 -2.23 -7.41
C LYS A 81 9.36 -3.22 -8.49
N ASN A 82 10.19 -3.35 -9.52
CA ASN A 82 10.03 -4.36 -10.56
C ASN A 82 10.67 -5.68 -10.10
N ILE A 83 9.93 -6.79 -10.24
CA ILE A 83 10.38 -8.16 -9.93
C ILE A 83 9.87 -9.13 -10.99
#